data_AF-A0A7S1AMP7-F1
#
_entry.id   AF-A0A7S1AMP7-F1
#
_cell.length_a   1.000
_cell.length_b   1.000
_cell.length_c   1.000
_cell.angle_alpha   90.00
_cell.angle_beta   90.00
_cell.angle_gamma   90.00
#
_symmetry.space_group_name_H-M   'P 1'
#
loop_
_entity.id
_entity.type
_entity.pdbx_description
1 polymer ?
#
loop_
_entity_poly.entity_id
_entity_poly.type
_entity_poly.pdbx_seq_one_letter_code
_entity_poly.pdbx_strand_id
1 'polypeptide(L)'
;MASKEKDPPRKRKREHVAKEKAVPGVPGLDELRSKLDCVVCCHVMFPPIRQCAEGHTICDRCCDVIMSGGADGRKCPSCRMQFRQPVPRARGLEDWAIQSNVEVQCDLPDCGARFGYASFGEHMQSCAGRTVVCPTSGCDWRGQPADLGKHLSDVDGHGFSVTQAPYVEGRLT
;
A
#
# COMPACT_ATOMS: atom_id res chain seq x y z
N MET A 1 8.87 70.00 2.19
CA MET A 1 8.25 69.14 1.16
C MET A 1 9.20 67.98 0.92
N ALA A 2 8.88 66.80 1.45
CA ALA A 2 9.79 65.66 1.51
C ALA A 2 9.52 64.70 0.34
N SER A 3 10.53 64.48 -0.49
CA SER A 3 10.56 63.52 -1.58
C SER A 3 10.50 62.10 -1.02
N LYS A 4 9.49 61.31 -1.42
CA LYS A 4 9.43 59.87 -1.17
C LYS A 4 9.92 59.14 -2.41
N GLU A 5 11.17 58.68 -2.38
CA GLU A 5 11.70 57.69 -3.33
C GLU A 5 11.02 56.33 -3.06
N LYS A 6 10.55 55.67 -4.12
CA LYS A 6 9.87 54.38 -4.07
C LYS A 6 10.91 53.26 -4.31
N ASP A 7 11.04 52.36 -3.35
CA ASP A 7 11.85 51.15 -3.48
C ASP A 7 11.40 50.24 -4.64
N PRO A 8 12.33 49.62 -5.40
CA PRO A 8 12.00 48.74 -6.51
C PRO A 8 11.56 47.33 -6.05
N PRO A 9 10.82 46.58 -6.90
CA PRO A 9 10.19 45.34 -6.50
C PRO A 9 11.20 44.18 -6.39
N ARG A 10 11.14 43.46 -5.28
CA ARG A 10 11.93 42.25 -5.01
C ARG A 10 11.56 41.13 -5.99
N LYS A 11 12.47 40.77 -6.89
CA LYS A 11 12.34 39.63 -7.81
C LYS A 11 12.33 38.31 -7.01
N ARG A 12 11.27 37.50 -7.14
CA ARG A 12 11.20 36.14 -6.60
C ARG A 12 12.22 35.26 -7.33
N LYS A 13 13.21 34.73 -6.61
CA LYS A 13 14.13 33.71 -7.14
C LYS A 13 13.32 32.44 -7.44
N ARG A 14 13.31 32.00 -8.70
CA ARG A 14 12.92 30.64 -9.06
C ARG A 14 14.03 29.72 -8.55
N GLU A 15 13.73 28.90 -7.56
CA GLU A 15 14.62 27.84 -7.12
C GLU A 15 14.69 26.79 -8.23
N HIS A 16 15.84 26.69 -8.87
CA HIS A 16 16.16 25.61 -9.78
C HIS A 16 16.40 24.36 -8.93
N VAL A 17 15.40 23.48 -8.85
CA VAL A 17 15.60 22.11 -8.34
C VAL A 17 16.55 21.42 -9.31
N ALA A 18 17.79 21.19 -8.87
CA ALA A 18 18.80 20.52 -9.67
C ALA A 18 18.33 19.07 -9.93
N LYS A 19 18.16 18.73 -11.20
CA LYS A 19 17.86 17.37 -11.65
C LYS A 19 19.13 16.54 -11.44
N GLU A 20 19.13 15.67 -10.43
CA GLU A 20 20.26 14.76 -10.16
C GLU A 20 20.55 13.93 -11.43
N LYS A 21 21.81 13.94 -11.88
CA LYS A 21 22.24 13.23 -13.08
C LYS A 21 22.34 11.74 -12.76
N ALA A 22 21.65 10.91 -13.54
CA ALA A 22 21.74 9.45 -13.46
C ALA A 22 23.21 8.99 -13.66
N VAL A 23 23.69 8.15 -12.76
CA VAL A 23 25.01 7.51 -12.84
C VAL A 23 24.90 6.27 -13.75
N PRO A 24 25.75 6.11 -14.78
CA PRO A 24 25.69 4.94 -15.67
C PRO A 24 25.95 3.65 -14.89
N GLY A 25 25.04 2.68 -15.00
CA GLY A 25 25.15 1.35 -14.38
C GLY A 25 24.37 1.16 -13.07
N VAL A 26 23.72 2.21 -12.55
CA VAL A 26 22.79 2.09 -11.42
C VAL A 26 21.36 1.99 -11.98
N PRO A 27 20.59 0.93 -11.67
CA PRO A 27 19.20 0.83 -12.08
C PRO A 27 18.42 2.06 -11.62
N GLY A 28 17.58 2.61 -12.49
CA GLY A 28 16.69 3.71 -12.13
C GLY A 28 15.67 3.25 -11.07
N LEU A 29 15.13 4.19 -10.30
CA LEU A 29 14.12 3.91 -9.28
C LEU A 29 12.90 3.16 -9.85
N ASP A 30 12.53 3.43 -11.10
CA ASP A 30 11.41 2.76 -11.79
C ASP A 30 11.71 1.28 -12.12
N GLU A 31 12.92 0.98 -12.59
CA GLU A 31 13.35 -0.40 -12.85
C GLU A 31 13.43 -1.19 -11.55
N LEU A 32 13.82 -0.51 -10.48
CA LEU A 32 13.94 -1.06 -9.15
C LEU A 32 12.56 -1.28 -8.49
N ARG A 33 11.60 -0.39 -8.75
CA ARG A 33 10.18 -0.56 -8.38
C ARG A 33 9.57 -1.77 -9.07
N SER A 34 9.91 -2.05 -10.33
CA SER A 34 9.38 -3.21 -11.07
C SER A 34 9.70 -4.57 -10.41
N LYS A 35 10.74 -4.62 -9.55
CA LYS A 35 11.06 -5.83 -8.77
C LYS A 35 10.03 -6.15 -7.69
N LEU A 36 9.18 -5.19 -7.35
CA LEU A 36 8.09 -5.36 -6.40
C LEU A 36 6.80 -5.80 -7.09
N ASP A 37 6.74 -5.91 -8.42
CA ASP A 37 5.50 -6.34 -9.08
C ASP A 37 5.34 -7.86 -9.05
N CYS A 38 4.17 -8.33 -8.61
CA CYS A 38 3.84 -9.74 -8.61
C CYS A 38 3.58 -10.21 -10.05
N VAL A 39 4.32 -11.22 -10.51
CA VAL A 39 4.14 -11.77 -11.87
C VAL A 39 2.78 -12.45 -12.11
N VAL A 40 2.00 -12.70 -11.06
CA VAL A 40 0.71 -13.40 -11.14
C VAL A 40 -0.44 -12.41 -11.27
N CYS A 41 -0.52 -11.43 -10.37
CA CYS A 41 -1.62 -10.47 -10.32
C CYS A 41 -1.26 -9.08 -10.84
N CYS A 42 0.00 -8.86 -11.24
CA CYS A 42 0.51 -7.58 -11.75
C CYS A 42 0.32 -6.40 -10.77
N HIS A 43 0.21 -6.69 -9.48
CA HIS A 43 0.12 -5.69 -8.41
C HIS A 43 1.42 -5.63 -7.62
N VAL A 44 1.65 -4.47 -7.00
CA VAL A 44 2.77 -4.29 -6.08
C VAL A 44 2.66 -5.29 -4.93
N MET A 45 3.73 -6.03 -4.69
CA MET A 45 3.90 -6.95 -3.58
C MET A 45 4.22 -6.17 -2.32
N PHE A 46 3.50 -6.48 -1.24
CA PHE A 46 3.80 -5.98 0.10
C PHE A 46 4.10 -7.15 1.04
N PRO A 47 4.76 -6.91 2.18
CA PRO A 47 5.09 -7.98 3.10
C PRO A 47 3.82 -8.69 3.61
N PRO A 48 3.82 -10.04 3.71
CA PRO A 48 4.94 -10.92 3.39
C PRO A 48 5.07 -11.20 1.88
N ILE A 49 6.25 -10.94 1.32
CA ILE A 49 6.61 -11.37 -0.04
C ILE A 49 7.12 -12.81 0.02
N ARG A 50 6.66 -13.67 -0.87
CA ARG A 50 7.02 -15.10 -0.90
C ARG A 50 8.07 -15.37 -1.96
N GLN A 51 9.01 -16.27 -1.66
CA GLN A 51 10.15 -16.56 -2.53
C GLN A 51 10.29 -18.07 -2.79
N CYS A 52 10.50 -18.46 -4.05
CA CYS A 52 10.88 -19.84 -4.38
C CYS A 52 12.36 -20.13 -4.06
N ALA A 53 12.81 -21.38 -4.20
CA ALA A 53 14.20 -21.75 -3.95
C ALA A 53 15.21 -21.03 -4.86
N GLU A 54 14.82 -20.72 -6.10
CA GLU A 54 15.63 -19.97 -7.09
C GLU A 54 15.53 -18.44 -6.94
N GLY A 55 14.81 -17.94 -5.93
CA GLY A 55 14.77 -16.51 -5.65
C GLY A 55 13.63 -15.71 -6.30
N HIS A 56 12.80 -16.30 -7.16
CA HIS A 56 11.62 -15.60 -7.73
C HIS A 56 10.57 -15.30 -6.66
N THR A 57 9.97 -14.11 -6.76
CA THR A 57 9.05 -13.58 -5.77
C THR A 57 7.61 -13.45 -6.29
N ILE A 58 6.65 -13.65 -5.38
CA ILE A 58 5.21 -13.41 -5.59
C ILE A 58 4.60 -12.82 -4.31
N CYS A 59 3.44 -12.16 -4.41
CA CYS A 59 2.71 -11.69 -3.23
C CYS A 59 2.10 -12.86 -2.43
N ASP A 60 1.85 -12.62 -1.14
CA ASP A 60 1.28 -13.62 -0.23
C ASP A 60 -0.01 -14.26 -0.75
N ARG A 61 -0.95 -13.41 -1.18
CA ARG A 61 -2.25 -13.84 -1.69
C ARG A 61 -2.14 -14.78 -2.88
N CYS A 62 -1.24 -14.48 -3.84
CA CYS A 62 -1.04 -15.35 -4.99
C CYS A 62 -0.36 -16.66 -4.59
N CYS A 63 0.55 -16.62 -3.61
CA CYS A 63 1.15 -17.82 -3.04
C CYS A 63 0.08 -18.72 -2.40
N ASP A 64 -0.82 -18.16 -1.58
CA ASP A 64 -1.89 -18.92 -0.93
C ASP A 64 -2.82 -19.60 -1.95
N VAL A 65 -3.21 -18.88 -2.99
CA VAL A 65 -4.03 -19.44 -4.09
C VAL A 65 -3.30 -20.61 -4.75
N ILE A 66 -2.02 -20.46 -5.12
CA ILE A 66 -1.23 -21.53 -5.73
C ILE A 66 -1.09 -22.73 -4.79
N MET A 67 -0.83 -22.48 -3.50
CA MET A 67 -0.61 -23.53 -2.50
C MET A 67 -1.90 -24.26 -2.12
N SER A 68 -3.06 -23.62 -2.25
CA SER A 68 -4.38 -24.23 -2.06
C SER A 68 -4.77 -25.22 -3.18
N GLY A 69 -4.09 -25.15 -4.33
CA GLY A 69 -4.30 -26.07 -5.45
C GLY A 69 -3.76 -27.50 -5.20
N GLY A 70 -4.00 -28.37 -6.18
CA GLY A 70 -3.48 -29.73 -6.19
C GLY A 70 -1.95 -29.78 -6.14
N ALA A 71 -1.40 -30.88 -5.62
CA ALA A 71 0.04 -31.02 -5.35
C ALA A 71 0.94 -30.72 -6.57
N ASP A 72 0.48 -31.12 -7.77
CA ASP A 72 1.19 -30.92 -9.05
C ASP A 72 1.27 -29.44 -9.47
N GLY A 73 0.37 -28.61 -8.96
CA GLY A 73 0.25 -27.19 -9.27
C GLY A 73 1.01 -26.25 -8.33
N ARG A 74 1.57 -26.76 -7.22
CA ARG A 74 2.27 -25.96 -6.20
C ARG A 74 3.71 -25.62 -6.63
N LYS A 75 3.82 -24.94 -7.77
CA LYS A 75 5.07 -24.62 -8.46
C LYS A 75 5.21 -23.12 -8.64
N CYS A 76 6.46 -22.66 -8.68
CA CYS A 76 6.79 -21.28 -9.00
C CYS A 76 6.31 -20.94 -10.44
N PRO A 77 5.56 -19.84 -10.63
CA PRO A 77 5.13 -19.42 -11.97
C PRO A 77 6.30 -19.12 -12.93
N SER A 78 7.44 -18.65 -12.39
CA SER A 78 8.59 -18.23 -13.19
C SER A 78 9.49 -19.40 -13.60
N CYS A 79 9.91 -20.25 -12.64
CA CYS A 79 10.85 -21.35 -12.92
C CYS A 79 10.22 -22.75 -12.91
N ARG A 80 8.91 -22.87 -12.61
CA ARG A 80 8.16 -24.14 -12.52
C ARG A 80 8.67 -25.15 -11.49
N MET A 81 9.63 -24.76 -10.64
CA MET A 81 10.12 -25.57 -9.53
C MET A 81 9.06 -25.64 -8.42
N GLN A 82 8.98 -26.79 -7.75
CA GLN A 82 8.07 -26.99 -6.62
C GLN A 82 8.39 -26.00 -5.49
N PHE A 83 7.37 -25.40 -4.90
CA PHE A 83 7.58 -24.59 -3.70
C PHE A 83 7.99 -25.45 -2.50
N ARG A 84 8.96 -24.95 -1.72
CA ARG A 84 9.25 -25.48 -0.38
C ARG A 84 8.06 -25.23 0.54
N GLN A 85 7.86 -26.09 1.52
CA GLN A 85 6.81 -25.92 2.54
C GLN A 85 7.44 -25.80 3.94
N PRO A 86 7.20 -24.68 4.67
CA PRO A 86 6.48 -23.49 4.22
C PRO A 86 7.24 -22.71 3.13
N VAL A 87 6.52 -21.93 2.32
CA VAL A 87 7.14 -21.06 1.30
C VAL A 87 7.91 -19.94 2.01
N PRO A 88 9.24 -19.82 1.80
CA PRO A 88 10.04 -18.80 2.46
C PRO A 88 9.58 -17.37 2.17
N ARG A 89 9.78 -16.47 3.14
CA ARG A 89 9.51 -15.03 3.01
C ARG A 89 10.77 -14.31 2.51
N ALA A 90 10.62 -13.44 1.53
CA ALA A 90 11.68 -12.67 0.89
C ALA A 90 12.09 -11.43 1.72
N ARG A 91 12.47 -11.62 2.99
CA ARG A 91 12.76 -10.50 3.93
C ARG A 91 13.77 -9.49 3.38
N GLY A 92 14.81 -9.96 2.71
CA GLY A 92 15.81 -9.07 2.11
C GLY A 92 15.24 -8.11 1.05
N LEU A 93 14.25 -8.55 0.25
CA LEU A 93 13.58 -7.67 -0.71
C LEU A 93 12.68 -6.65 0.01
N GLU A 94 12.00 -7.07 1.07
CA GLU A 94 11.16 -6.20 1.88
C GLU A 94 11.98 -5.11 2.57
N ASP A 95 13.08 -5.49 3.22
CA ASP A 95 14.00 -4.59 3.90
C ASP A 95 14.64 -3.61 2.91
N TRP A 96 15.07 -4.12 1.76
CA TRP A 96 15.64 -3.29 0.70
C TRP A 96 14.64 -2.23 0.19
N ALA A 97 13.36 -2.60 -0.01
CA ALA A 97 12.33 -1.67 -0.47
C ALA A 97 12.03 -0.56 0.55
N ILE A 98 12.04 -0.91 1.84
CA ILE A 98 11.90 0.04 2.95
C ILE A 98 13.10 0.99 2.98
N GLN A 99 14.33 0.46 2.99
CA GLN A 99 15.56 1.25 3.11
C GLN A 99 15.81 2.15 1.89
N SER A 100 15.36 1.72 0.72
CA SER A 100 15.50 2.50 -0.52
C SER A 100 14.39 3.55 -0.70
N ASN A 101 13.50 3.69 0.29
CA ASN A 101 12.38 4.64 0.28
C ASN A 101 11.58 4.60 -1.02
N VAL A 102 11.28 3.40 -1.52
CA VAL A 102 10.61 3.20 -2.81
C VAL A 102 9.20 3.80 -2.74
N GLU A 103 8.88 4.70 -3.67
CA GLU A 103 7.50 5.19 -3.83
C GLU A 103 6.66 4.19 -4.63
N VAL A 104 5.52 3.83 -4.06
CA VAL A 104 4.53 2.94 -4.68
C VAL A 104 3.21 3.67 -4.85
N GLN A 105 2.35 3.11 -5.70
CA GLN A 105 0.99 3.60 -5.91
C GLN A 105 0.02 2.54 -5.40
N CYS A 106 -1.08 2.98 -4.77
CA CYS A 106 -2.16 2.09 -4.39
C CYS A 106 -2.88 1.58 -5.65
N ASP A 107 -2.96 0.26 -5.79
CA ASP A 107 -3.67 -0.40 -6.88
C ASP A 107 -5.15 -0.68 -6.57
N LEU A 108 -5.61 -0.35 -5.35
CA LEU A 108 -7.01 -0.54 -5.00
C LEU A 108 -7.90 0.45 -5.77
N PRO A 109 -9.10 0.01 -6.20
CA PRO A 109 -10.10 0.89 -6.78
C PRO A 109 -10.35 2.12 -5.90
N ASP A 110 -10.60 3.27 -6.51
CA ASP A 110 -10.95 4.52 -5.82
C ASP A 110 -9.87 5.11 -4.88
N CYS A 111 -8.63 4.62 -4.93
CA CYS A 111 -7.53 5.18 -4.15
C CYS A 111 -6.49 5.93 -4.99
N GLY A 112 -5.67 5.22 -5.77
CA GLY A 112 -4.61 5.81 -6.61
C GLY A 112 -3.52 6.61 -5.87
N ALA A 113 -3.53 6.64 -4.54
CA ALA A 113 -2.59 7.41 -3.73
C ALA A 113 -1.15 6.90 -3.90
N ARG A 114 -0.18 7.80 -3.88
CA ARG A 114 1.26 7.47 -3.86
C ARG A 114 1.81 7.64 -2.46
N PHE A 115 2.62 6.69 -2.01
CA PHE A 115 3.21 6.68 -0.68
C PHE A 115 4.51 5.87 -0.68
N GLY A 116 5.36 6.07 0.33
CA GLY A 116 6.56 5.28 0.52
C GLY A 116 6.22 3.85 0.94
N TYR A 117 6.97 2.87 0.45
CA TYR A 117 6.73 1.43 0.70
C TYR A 117 6.57 1.10 2.19
N ALA A 118 7.35 1.73 3.06
CA ALA A 118 7.28 1.57 4.52
C ALA A 118 5.91 1.98 5.11
N SER A 119 5.22 2.95 4.50
CA SER A 119 3.93 3.48 4.95
C SER A 119 2.73 2.66 4.47
N PHE A 120 2.94 1.50 3.82
CA PHE A 120 1.84 0.67 3.35
C PHE A 120 0.84 0.28 4.44
N GLY A 121 1.33 -0.09 5.63
CA GLY A 121 0.47 -0.45 6.75
C GLY A 121 -0.41 0.70 7.25
N GLU A 122 0.13 1.91 7.31
CA GLU A 122 -0.59 3.13 7.67
C GLU A 122 -1.60 3.52 6.58
N HIS A 123 -1.17 3.40 5.32
CA HIS A 123 -2.02 3.60 4.16
C HIS A 123 -3.24 2.67 4.18
N MET A 124 -3.04 1.36 4.41
CA MET A 124 -4.14 0.39 4.40
C MET A 124 -5.17 0.61 5.52
N GLN A 125 -4.81 1.29 6.61
CA GLN A 125 -5.75 1.67 7.69
C GLN A 125 -6.67 2.84 7.31
N SER A 126 -6.26 3.67 6.35
CA SER A 126 -6.97 4.88 5.93
C SER A 126 -7.42 4.86 4.47
N CYS A 127 -6.97 3.87 3.69
CA CYS A 127 -7.27 3.73 2.27
C CYS A 127 -8.78 3.67 2.03
N ALA A 128 -9.26 4.52 1.12
CA ALA A 128 -10.67 4.58 0.73
C ALA A 128 -11.10 3.34 -0.08
N GLY A 129 -10.17 2.77 -0.86
CA GLY A 129 -10.40 1.58 -1.68
C GLY A 129 -10.39 0.25 -0.93
N ARG A 130 -10.11 0.24 0.38
CA ARG A 130 -10.03 -1.00 1.16
C ARG A 130 -11.42 -1.62 1.33
N THR A 131 -11.46 -2.94 1.48
CA THR A 131 -12.67 -3.62 1.96
C THR A 131 -12.60 -3.77 3.48
N VAL A 132 -13.66 -3.37 4.18
CA VAL A 132 -13.83 -3.58 5.62
C VAL A 132 -14.85 -4.68 5.87
N VAL A 133 -14.66 -5.42 6.96
CA VAL A 133 -15.62 -6.42 7.45
C VAL A 133 -16.48 -5.79 8.53
N CYS A 134 -17.73 -6.23 8.65
CA CYS A 134 -18.56 -5.80 9.77
C CYS A 134 -17.93 -6.26 11.10
N PRO A 135 -17.81 -5.39 12.12
CA PRO A 135 -17.26 -5.76 13.43
C PRO A 135 -18.23 -6.62 14.26
N THR A 136 -19.50 -6.70 13.87
CA THR A 136 -20.51 -7.49 14.58
C THR A 136 -20.30 -8.98 14.35
N SER A 137 -20.21 -9.74 15.45
CA SER A 137 -20.08 -11.20 15.40
C SER A 137 -21.24 -11.83 14.61
N GLY A 138 -20.92 -12.73 13.68
CA GLY A 138 -21.89 -13.44 12.85
C GLY A 138 -22.43 -12.66 11.65
N CYS A 139 -21.94 -11.43 11.40
CA CYS A 139 -22.28 -10.67 10.21
C CYS A 139 -21.22 -10.87 9.11
N ASP A 140 -21.62 -11.40 7.96
CA ASP A 140 -20.72 -11.66 6.82
C ASP A 140 -20.57 -10.46 5.89
N TRP A 141 -21.11 -9.29 6.25
CA TRP A 141 -21.04 -8.10 5.42
C TRP A 141 -19.59 -7.63 5.21
N ARG A 142 -19.30 -7.29 3.95
CA ARG A 142 -18.02 -6.77 3.49
C ARG A 142 -18.28 -5.67 2.47
N GLY A 143 -17.63 -4.52 2.62
CA GLY A 143 -17.84 -3.38 1.72
C GLY A 143 -16.80 -2.29 1.87
N GLN A 144 -17.00 -1.16 1.20
CA GLN A 144 -16.13 0.01 1.36
C GLN A 144 -16.39 0.71 2.72
N PRO A 145 -15.39 1.40 3.29
CA PRO A 145 -15.56 2.16 4.54
C PRO A 145 -16.72 3.15 4.50
N ALA A 146 -16.98 3.75 3.34
CA ALA A 146 -18.07 4.70 3.14
C ALA A 146 -19.47 4.08 3.30
N ASP A 147 -19.60 2.77 3.06
CA ASP A 147 -20.89 2.06 3.15
C ASP A 147 -21.11 1.38 4.50
N LEU A 148 -20.07 1.24 5.33
CA LEU A 148 -20.18 0.61 6.64
C LEU A 148 -21.18 1.34 7.54
N GLY A 149 -21.17 2.67 7.55
CA GLY A 149 -22.12 3.45 8.35
C GLY A 149 -23.57 3.16 7.98
N LYS A 150 -23.87 3.05 6.68
CA LYS A 150 -25.21 2.70 6.18
C LYS A 150 -25.60 1.29 6.58
N HIS A 151 -24.69 0.33 6.40
CA HIS A 151 -24.91 -1.07 6.81
C HIS A 151 -25.24 -1.18 8.30
N LEU A 152 -24.49 -0.49 9.18
CA LEU A 152 -24.73 -0.54 10.62
C LEU A 152 -26.09 0.05 11.01
N SER A 153 -26.55 1.09 10.32
CA SER A 153 -27.82 1.78 10.62
C SER A 153 -29.06 1.12 10.02
N ASP A 154 -28.88 0.29 8.99
CA ASP A 154 -30.00 -0.37 8.31
C ASP A 154 -30.61 -1.45 9.19
N VAL A 155 -31.93 -1.62 9.12
CA VAL A 155 -32.67 -2.66 9.84
C VAL A 155 -32.28 -4.07 9.38
N ASP A 156 -31.90 -4.21 8.10
CA ASP A 156 -31.36 -5.45 7.54
C ASP A 156 -29.87 -5.68 7.90
N GLY A 157 -29.21 -4.66 8.45
CA GLY A 157 -27.87 -4.76 9.01
C GLY A 157 -27.91 -5.03 10.51
N HIS A 158 -28.02 -3.97 11.31
CA HIS A 158 -28.02 -4.06 12.77
C HIS A 158 -28.92 -3.04 13.49
N GLY A 159 -29.51 -2.07 12.77
CA GLY A 159 -30.35 -1.02 13.35
C GLY A 159 -29.63 -0.15 14.40
N PHE A 160 -28.29 -0.05 14.35
CA PHE A 160 -27.55 0.83 15.26
C PHE A 160 -27.90 2.29 14.94
N SER A 161 -28.48 2.97 15.92
CA SER A 161 -28.56 4.43 15.89
C SER A 161 -27.15 4.98 16.13
N VAL A 162 -26.48 5.44 15.07
CA VAL A 162 -25.23 6.19 15.19
C VAL A 162 -25.58 7.56 15.76
N THR A 163 -25.78 7.64 17.07
CA THR A 163 -25.77 8.92 17.75
C THR A 163 -24.34 9.41 17.77
N GLN A 164 -24.07 10.55 17.13
CA GLN A 164 -22.83 11.28 17.37
C GLN A 164 -22.79 11.61 18.87
N ALA A 165 -22.09 10.80 19.65
CA ALA A 165 -21.72 11.19 21.00
C ALA A 165 -20.84 12.44 20.85
N PRO A 166 -21.19 13.59 21.46
CA PRO A 166 -20.31 14.73 21.45
C PRO A 166 -18.99 14.31 22.12
N TYR A 167 -17.89 14.52 21.42
CA TYR A 167 -16.55 14.35 21.96
C TYR A 167 -16.43 15.16 23.26
N VAL A 168 -16.41 14.49 24.40
CA VAL A 168 -16.05 15.08 25.68
C VAL A 168 -14.58 14.82 25.89
N GLU A 169 -13.81 15.87 25.69
CA GLU A 169 -12.38 15.94 26.01
C GLU A 169 -12.21 15.73 27.53
N GLY A 170 -11.54 14.66 27.95
CA GLY A 170 -11.54 14.28 29.37
C GLY A 170 -10.45 13.28 29.79
N ARG A 171 -9.26 13.84 30.08
CA ARG A 171 -8.16 13.38 30.98
C ARG A 171 -7.91 11.88 31.19
N LEU A 172 -6.71 11.48 30.79
CA LEU A 172 -5.90 10.51 31.53
C LEU A 172 -5.73 10.99 32.99
N THR A 173 -6.13 10.16 33.94
CA THR A 173 -5.55 10.10 35.29
C THR A 173 -5.11 8.68 35.54
#